data_AF-A0A227J0N1-F1
#
_entry.id   AF-A0A227J0N1-F1
#
_cell.length_a   1.000
_cell.length_b   1.000
_cell.length_c   1.000
_cell.angle_alpha   90.00
_cell.angle_beta   90.00
_cell.angle_gamma   90.00
#
_symmetry.space_group_name_H-M   'P 1'
#
loop_
_entity.id
_entity.type
_entity.pdbx_description
1 polymer ?
#
loop_
_entity_poly.entity_id
_entity_poly.type
_entity_poly.pdbx_seq_one_letter_code
_entity_poly.pdbx_strand_id
1 'polypeptide(L)'
;VVASQVPTAMLLPGAGMIFGLLLAIFVSYRKPREYKETELTVVHETDHSINKQHILVAALGIIAALGVQLYTGSMIIGALAGFMVFTFGGVIAWK
;
A
#
# COMPACT_ATOMS: atom_id res chain seq x y z
N VAL A 1 11.07 21.78 -7.00
CA VAL A 1 11.70 20.54 -7.50
C VAL A 1 11.20 20.34 -8.92
N VAL A 2 12.10 20.29 -9.91
CA VAL A 2 11.70 20.05 -11.30
C VAL A 2 11.27 18.59 -11.45
N ALA A 3 10.22 18.31 -12.22
CA ALA A 3 9.66 16.96 -12.37
C ALA A 3 10.70 15.90 -12.80
N SER A 4 11.78 16.33 -13.48
CA SER A 4 12.89 15.47 -13.89
C SER A 4 13.77 14.93 -12.75
N GLN A 5 13.73 15.53 -11.55
CA GLN A 5 14.55 15.08 -10.41
C GLN A 5 13.88 13.97 -9.59
N VAL A 6 12.56 13.79 -9.73
CA VAL A 6 11.81 12.78 -8.97
C VAL A 6 12.27 11.35 -9.30
N PRO A 7 12.42 10.95 -10.58
CA PRO A 7 12.93 9.62 -10.91
C PRO A 7 14.35 9.37 -10.38
N THR A 8 15.21 10.39 -10.43
CA THR A 8 16.57 10.30 -9.90
C THR A 8 16.58 10.15 -8.38
N ALA A 9 15.70 10.86 -7.67
CA ALA A 9 15.56 10.74 -6.22
C ALA A 9 15.03 9.36 -5.79
N MET A 10 14.17 8.72 -6.61
CA MET A 10 13.65 7.38 -6.34
C MET A 10 14.67 6.26 -6.55
N LEU A 11 15.84 6.54 -7.15
CA LEU A 11 16.92 5.55 -7.28
C LEU A 11 17.45 5.10 -5.91
N LEU A 12 17.52 5.99 -4.93
CA LEU A 12 18.02 5.65 -3.60
C LEU A 12 17.12 4.64 -2.87
N PRO A 13 15.81 4.87 -2.70
CA PRO A 13 14.91 3.85 -2.14
C PRO A 13 14.80 2.61 -3.05
N GLY A 14 14.84 2.77 -4.37
CA GLY A 14 14.83 1.65 -5.32
C GLY A 14 16.02 0.69 -5.14
N ALA A 15 17.24 1.24 -5.04
CA ALA A 15 18.44 0.46 -4.77
C ALA A 15 18.39 -0.23 -3.41
N GLY A 16 17.82 0.43 -2.39
CA GLY A 16 17.60 -0.15 -1.06
C GLY A 16 16.68 -1.39 -1.09
N MET A 17 15.60 -1.36 -1.88
CA MET A 17 14.71 -2.51 -2.05
C MET A 17 15.43 -3.70 -2.69
N ILE A 18 16.23 -3.46 -3.74
CA ILE A 18 17.01 -4.51 -4.40
C ILE A 18 18.04 -5.10 -3.44
N PHE A 19 18.81 -4.24 -2.77
CA PHE A 19 19.82 -4.69 -1.82
C PHE A 19 19.22 -5.45 -0.64
N GLY A 20 18.10 -4.97 -0.10
CA GLY A 20 17.36 -5.64 0.98
C GLY A 20 16.84 -7.01 0.56
N LEU A 21 16.32 -7.14 -0.65
CA LEU A 21 15.88 -8.42 -1.21
C LEU A 21 17.05 -9.40 -1.36
N LEU A 22 18.19 -8.95 -1.90
CA LEU A 22 19.39 -9.79 -2.03
C LEU A 22 19.89 -10.25 -0.66
N LEU A 23 19.96 -9.34 0.33
CA LEU A 23 20.34 -9.69 1.70
C LEU A 23 19.35 -10.69 2.31
N ALA A 24 18.05 -10.50 2.07
CA ALA A 24 17.02 -11.42 2.55
C ALA A 24 17.24 -12.83 2.00
N ILE A 25 17.43 -12.97 0.69
CA ILE A 25 17.61 -14.25 0.01
C ILE A 25 18.93 -14.93 0.42
N PHE A 26 20.06 -14.21 0.38
CA PHE A 26 21.38 -14.81 0.54
C PHE A 26 21.81 -14.98 2.00
N VAL A 27 21.32 -14.13 2.92
CA VAL A 27 21.77 -14.10 4.32
C VAL A 27 20.64 -14.45 5.29
N SER A 28 19.53 -13.68 5.29
CA SER A 28 18.51 -13.75 6.35
C SER A 28 17.61 -14.99 6.28
N TYR A 29 17.24 -15.43 5.07
CA TYR A 29 16.29 -16.54 4.85
C TYR A 29 16.98 -17.83 4.41
N ARG A 30 18.32 -17.90 4.52
CA ARG A 30 19.09 -19.05 4.04
C ARG A 30 18.82 -20.35 4.80
N LYS A 31 18.29 -20.28 6.03
CA LYS A 31 18.05 -21.46 6.87
C LYS A 31 16.59 -21.95 6.79
N PRO A 32 16.36 -23.28 6.77
CA PRO A 32 15.02 -23.84 6.85
C PRO A 32 14.35 -23.39 8.14
N ARG A 33 13.12 -22.89 8.03
CA ARG A 33 12.32 -22.42 9.16
C ARG A 33 11.35 -23.51 9.53
N GLU A 34 11.48 -24.04 10.74
CA GLU A 34 10.53 -24.98 11.30
C GLU A 34 9.48 -24.17 12.06
N TYR A 35 8.32 -23.97 11.44
CA TYR A 35 7.21 -23.25 12.03
C TYR A 35 6.48 -24.20 12.98
N LYS A 36 6.63 -23.97 14.28
CA LYS A 36 5.84 -24.69 15.29
C LYS A 36 4.48 -24.03 15.38
N GLU A 37 3.44 -24.75 14.99
CA GLU A 37 2.08 -24.30 15.21
C GLU A 37 1.83 -24.24 16.72
N THR A 38 1.54 -23.04 17.21
CA THR A 38 1.16 -22.79 18.60
C THR A 38 -0.34 -22.54 18.63
N GLU A 39 -1.00 -22.62 19.78
CA GLU A 39 -2.45 -22.35 19.89
C GLU A 39 -2.84 -20.93 19.40
N LEU A 40 -1.87 -20.01 19.32
CA LEU A 40 -2.01 -18.67 18.71
C LEU A 40 -1.98 -18.66 17.17
N THR A 41 -1.62 -19.77 16.52
CA THR A 41 -1.52 -19.96 15.07
C THR A 41 -2.80 -20.57 14.48
N VAL A 42 -3.72 -21.05 15.32
CA VAL A 42 -5.05 -21.46 14.90
C VAL A 42 -5.85 -20.19 14.60
N VAL A 43 -5.59 -19.61 13.43
CA VAL A 43 -6.44 -18.58 12.85
C VAL A 43 -7.75 -19.29 12.53
N HIS A 44 -8.75 -19.09 13.39
CA HIS A 44 -10.13 -19.30 12.97
C HIS A 44 -10.30 -18.45 11.72
N GLU A 45 -10.46 -19.09 10.56
CA GLU A 45 -10.89 -18.41 9.35
C GLU A 45 -12.31 -17.90 9.63
N THR A 46 -12.40 -16.75 10.30
CA THR A 46 -13.55 -15.90 10.15
C THR A 46 -13.61 -15.58 8.68
N ASP A 47 -14.63 -16.09 8.00
CA ASP A 47 -15.02 -15.71 6.65
C ASP A 47 -15.13 -14.18 6.60
N HIS A 48 -14.00 -13.52 6.34
CA HIS A 48 -13.99 -12.11 6.02
C HIS A 48 -14.55 -12.00 4.62
N SER A 49 -15.88 -11.97 4.55
CA SER A 49 -16.59 -11.69 3.31
C SER A 49 -16.04 -10.39 2.74
N ILE A 50 -15.36 -10.50 1.60
CA ILE A 50 -14.82 -9.33 0.90
C ILE A 50 -16.01 -8.48 0.51
N ASN A 51 -16.15 -7.33 1.16
CA ASN A 51 -17.25 -6.41 0.88
C ASN A 51 -16.99 -5.71 -0.46
N LYS A 52 -17.76 -6.12 -1.48
CA LYS A 52 -17.70 -5.55 -2.84
C LYS A 52 -17.88 -4.03 -2.85
N GLN A 53 -18.59 -3.47 -1.88
CA GLN A 53 -18.78 -2.02 -1.74
C GLN A 53 -17.46 -1.31 -1.41
N HIS A 54 -16.63 -1.87 -0.53
CA HIS A 54 -15.33 -1.27 -0.21
C HIS A 54 -14.37 -1.32 -1.40
N ILE A 55 -14.41 -2.37 -2.22
CA ILE A 55 -13.64 -2.46 -3.47
C ILE A 55 -14.07 -1.35 -4.44
N LEU A 56 -15.38 -1.14 -4.61
CA LEU A 56 -15.88 -0.11 -5.53
C LEU A 56 -15.51 1.30 -5.07
N VAL A 57 -15.62 1.58 -3.77
CA VAL A 57 -15.17 2.84 -3.19
C VAL A 57 -13.67 3.02 -3.36
N ALA A 58 -12.87 1.96 -3.18
CA ALA A 58 -11.43 2.03 -3.38
C ALA A 58 -11.04 2.33 -4.83
N ALA A 59 -11.69 1.70 -5.80
CA ALA A 59 -11.49 1.99 -7.21
C ALA A 59 -11.82 3.46 -7.54
N LEU A 60 -12.95 3.97 -7.03
CA LEU A 60 -13.32 5.38 -7.16
C LEU A 60 -12.29 6.32 -6.50
N GLY A 61 -11.80 5.96 -5.31
CA GLY A 61 -10.79 6.74 -4.59
C GLY A 61 -9.48 6.85 -5.35
N ILE A 62 -9.02 5.76 -5.98
CA ILE A 62 -7.82 5.76 -6.83
C ILE A 62 -8.02 6.67 -8.05
N ILE A 63 -9.17 6.57 -8.74
CA ILE A 63 -9.46 7.40 -9.91
C ILE A 63 -9.51 8.88 -9.52
N ALA A 64 -10.17 9.22 -8.41
CA ALA A 64 -10.26 10.58 -7.91
C ALA A 64 -8.88 11.13 -7.50
N ALA A 65 -8.11 10.36 -6.72
CA ALA A 65 -6.77 10.76 -6.29
C ALA A 65 -5.85 11.03 -7.49
N LEU A 66 -5.79 10.10 -8.45
CA LEU A 66 -4.96 10.24 -9.64
C LEU A 66 -5.44 11.38 -10.55
N GLY A 67 -6.75 11.51 -10.77
CA GLY A 67 -7.32 12.58 -11.58
C GLY A 67 -7.00 13.96 -11.01
N VAL A 68 -7.22 14.16 -9.70
CA VAL A 68 -6.90 15.43 -9.02
C VAL A 68 -5.39 15.64 -8.95
N GLN A 69 -4.60 14.59 -8.68
CA GLN A 69 -3.14 14.68 -8.65
C GLN A 69 -2.58 15.18 -9.98
N LEU A 70 -3.06 14.64 -11.10
CA LEU A 70 -2.61 15.02 -12.44
C LEU A 70 -3.11 16.41 -12.83
N TYR A 71 -4.36 16.76 -12.52
CA TYR A 71 -4.92 18.08 -12.83
C TYR A 71 -4.21 19.21 -12.06
N THR A 72 -3.99 19.00 -10.76
CA THR A 72 -3.38 20.02 -9.89
C THR A 72 -1.86 19.97 -9.88
N GLY A 73 -1.26 18.91 -10.45
CA GLY A 73 0.19 18.67 -10.41
C GLY A 73 0.76 18.48 -9.00
N SER A 74 -0.10 18.30 -7.99
CA SER A 74 0.28 18.24 -6.58
C SER A 74 -0.09 16.88 -5.98
N MET A 75 0.94 16.16 -5.54
CA MET A 75 0.78 14.89 -4.86
C MET A 75 -0.02 15.02 -3.55
N ILE A 76 0.08 16.17 -2.87
CA ILE A 76 -0.63 16.43 -1.61
C ILE A 76 -2.14 16.55 -1.87
N ILE A 77 -2.54 17.31 -2.89
CA ILE A 77 -3.96 17.53 -3.21
C ILE A 77 -4.60 16.23 -3.72
N GLY A 78 -3.86 15.44 -4.52
CA GLY A 78 -4.28 14.09 -4.91
C GLY A 78 -4.51 13.16 -3.72
N ALA A 79 -3.60 13.17 -2.74
CA ALA A 79 -3.73 12.36 -1.53
C ALA A 79 -4.95 12.77 -0.69
N LEU A 80 -5.20 14.08 -0.53
CA LEU A 80 -6.39 14.59 0.17
C LEU A 80 -7.68 14.21 -0.54
N ALA A 81 -7.71 14.30 -1.88
CA ALA A 81 -8.88 13.89 -2.67
C ALA A 81 -9.19 12.39 -2.49
N GLY A 82 -8.18 11.52 -2.60
CA GLY A 82 -8.33 10.09 -2.35
C GLY A 82 -8.81 9.79 -0.93
N PHE A 83 -8.20 10.46 0.07
CA PHE A 83 -8.61 10.34 1.47
C PHE A 83 -10.08 10.73 1.66
N MET A 84 -10.54 11.84 1.09
CA MET A 84 -11.94 12.25 1.16
C MET A 84 -12.88 11.19 0.58
N VAL A 85 -12.55 10.59 -0.58
CA VAL A 85 -13.38 9.52 -1.16
C VAL A 85 -13.45 8.30 -0.23
N PHE A 86 -12.35 7.92 0.41
CA PHE A 86 -12.35 6.82 1.37
C PHE A 86 -13.11 7.13 2.66
N THR A 87 -13.05 8.37 3.14
CA THR A 87 -13.79 8.84 4.32
C THR A 87 -15.29 8.85 4.05
N PHE A 88 -15.74 9.49 2.95
CA PHE A 88 -17.17 9.55 2.62
C PHE A 88 -17.73 8.21 2.13
N GLY A 89 -16.91 7.37 1.50
CA GLY A 89 -17.32 6.04 1.07
C GLY A 89 -17.41 5.02 2.20
N GLY A 90 -17.23 5.43 3.47
CA GLY A 90 -17.44 4.58 4.64
C GLY A 90 -16.46 3.41 4.76
N VAL A 91 -15.36 3.42 3.99
CA VAL A 91 -14.25 2.47 4.13
C VAL A 91 -13.42 2.82 5.37
N ILE A 92 -13.25 4.11 5.62
CA ILE A 92 -12.64 4.61 6.86
C ILE A 92 -13.78 4.81 7.86
N ALA A 93 -14.00 3.80 8.70
CA ALA A 93 -14.92 3.89 9.82
C ALA A 93 -14.36 4.90 10.85
N TRP A 94 -14.78 6.17 10.74
CA TRP A 94 -14.68 7.11 11.84
C TRP A 94 -15.65 6.64 12.92
N LYS A 95 -15.12 6.15 14.05
CA LYS A 95 -15.88 5.93 15.27
C LYS A 95 -15.65 7.10 16.21
#